data_AF-A0A7Y8V223-F1
#
_entry.id   AF-A0A7Y8V223-F1
#
_cell.length_a   1.000
_cell.length_b   1.000
_cell.length_c   1.000
_cell.angle_alpha   90.00
_cell.angle_beta   90.00
_cell.angle_gamma   90.00
#
_symmetry.space_group_name_H-M   'P 1'
#
loop_
_entity.id
_entity.type
_entity.pdbx_description
1 polymer ?
#
loop_
_entity_poly.entity_id
_entity_poly.type
_entity_poly.pdbx_seq_one_letter_code
_entity_poly.pdbx_strand_id
1 'polypeptide(L)'
;EDEHWEYVKAAVEGSSFYKLPKVMQWLTGNIGFHHVHHLSPRVPNYKLEEVHNNIEPLQNVPTITLATSLKSLKFRLWDEESKKFVGFSHLKKASKSQVSAQLRTD
;
A
#
# COMPACT_ATOMS: atom_id res chain seq x y z
N GLU A 1 -14.74 -26.63 -7.85
CA GLU A 1 -14.10 -25.30 -7.87
C GLU A 1 -12.62 -25.52 -8.13
N ASP A 2 -12.05 -24.78 -9.08
CA ASP A 2 -10.66 -24.98 -9.52
C ASP A 2 -9.68 -24.42 -8.47
N GLU A 3 -8.86 -25.28 -7.85
CA GLU A 3 -7.82 -24.88 -6.88
C GLU A 3 -6.89 -23.79 -7.42
N HIS A 4 -6.65 -23.81 -8.74
CA HIS A 4 -5.85 -22.81 -9.44
C HIS A 4 -6.48 -21.41 -9.36
N TRP A 5 -7.81 -21.31 -9.38
CA TRP A 5 -8.52 -20.04 -9.27
C TRP A 5 -8.44 -19.47 -7.85
N GLU A 6 -8.58 -20.32 -6.83
CA GLU A 6 -8.39 -19.94 -5.42
C GLU A 6 -6.95 -19.44 -5.17
N TYR A 7 -5.94 -20.10 -5.76
CA TYR A 7 -4.55 -19.66 -5.64
C TYR A 7 -4.30 -18.28 -6.29
N VAL A 8 -4.83 -18.05 -7.50
CA VAL A 8 -4.73 -16.76 -8.19
C VAL A 8 -5.40 -15.66 -7.38
N LYS A 9 -6.59 -15.94 -6.84
CA LYS A 9 -7.35 -14.99 -6.03
C LYS A 9 -6.62 -14.63 -4.73
N ALA A 10 -6.07 -15.62 -4.02
CA ALA A 10 -5.29 -15.39 -2.80
C ALA A 10 -4.04 -14.52 -3.07
N ALA A 11 -3.35 -14.74 -4.19
CA ALA A 11 -2.20 -13.93 -4.58
C ALA A 11 -2.58 -12.48 -4.92
N VAL A 12 -3.72 -12.27 -5.59
CA VAL A 12 -4.25 -10.95 -5.97
C VAL A 12 -4.76 -10.18 -4.74
N GLU A 13 -5.55 -10.82 -3.89
CA GLU A 13 -6.16 -10.17 -2.71
C GLU A 13 -5.14 -9.89 -1.60
N GLY A 14 -4.08 -10.71 -1.50
CA GLY A 14 -3.02 -10.57 -0.51
C GLY A 14 -1.89 -9.61 -0.89
N SER A 15 -1.92 -9.03 -2.08
CA SER A 15 -0.84 -8.18 -2.60
C SER A 15 -1.34 -6.83 -3.11
N SER A 16 -0.43 -5.99 -3.56
CA SER A 16 -0.76 -4.67 -4.11
C SER A 16 0.11 -4.40 -5.33
N PHE A 17 -0.41 -3.71 -6.34
CA PHE A 17 0.41 -3.25 -7.45
C PHE A 17 1.10 -1.95 -7.06
N TYR A 18 2.44 -1.92 -7.09
CA TYR A 18 3.18 -0.69 -6.84
C TYR A 18 3.49 0.03 -8.15
N LYS A 19 2.61 0.98 -8.51
CA LYS A 19 2.72 1.80 -9.71
C LYS A 19 3.83 2.85 -9.55
N LEU A 20 5.00 2.51 -10.08
CA LEU A 20 6.18 3.37 -10.12
C LEU A 20 6.19 4.22 -11.41
N PRO A 21 6.74 5.46 -11.37
CA PRO A 21 7.08 6.20 -12.58
C PRO A 21 8.06 5.41 -13.46
N LYS A 22 8.01 5.57 -14.79
CA LYS A 22 8.78 4.76 -15.75
C LYS A 22 10.28 4.68 -15.46
N VAL A 23 10.89 5.78 -14.99
CA VAL A 23 12.32 5.80 -14.61
C VAL A 23 12.60 4.87 -13.43
N MET A 24 11.76 4.92 -12.39
CA MET A 24 11.91 4.08 -11.21
C MET A 24 11.53 2.64 -11.51
N GLN A 25 10.51 2.42 -12.34
CA GLN A 25 10.13 1.11 -12.84
C GLN A 25 11.31 0.42 -13.56
N TRP A 26 12.02 1.14 -14.43
CA TRP A 26 13.22 0.66 -15.10
C TRP A 26 14.36 0.38 -14.11
N LEU A 27 14.65 1.33 -13.21
CA LEU A 27 15.73 1.20 -12.22
C LEU A 27 15.53 -0.01 -11.30
N THR A 28 14.29 -0.26 -10.89
CA THR A 28 13.92 -1.36 -10.00
C THR A 28 13.62 -2.66 -10.73
N GLY A 29 13.76 -2.70 -12.06
CA GLY A 29 13.53 -3.90 -12.85
C GLY A 29 12.10 -4.44 -12.72
N ASN A 30 11.08 -3.58 -12.85
CA ASN A 30 9.67 -3.97 -12.79
C ASN A 30 9.21 -4.60 -11.46
N ILE A 31 9.91 -4.37 -10.34
CA ILE A 31 9.50 -4.88 -9.02
C ILE A 31 8.10 -4.43 -8.59
N GLY A 32 7.59 -3.35 -9.19
CA GLY A 32 6.23 -2.86 -8.96
C GLY A 32 5.14 -3.92 -9.18
N PHE A 33 5.41 -4.89 -10.06
CA PHE A 33 4.53 -6.02 -10.40
C PHE A 33 4.82 -7.26 -9.54
N HIS A 34 5.30 -7.10 -8.31
CA HIS A 34 5.64 -8.21 -7.43
C HIS A 34 4.48 -9.19 -7.21
N HIS A 35 3.23 -8.74 -7.28
CA HIS A 35 2.05 -9.61 -7.23
C HIS A 35 2.03 -10.64 -8.36
N VAL A 36 2.46 -10.27 -9.56
CA VAL A 36 2.62 -11.18 -10.70
C VAL A 36 3.77 -12.16 -10.47
N HIS A 37 4.87 -11.69 -9.89
CA HIS A 37 6.01 -12.52 -9.56
C HIS A 37 5.69 -13.56 -8.48
N HIS A 38 4.92 -13.18 -7.44
CA HIS A 38 4.45 -14.13 -6.42
C HIS A 38 3.49 -15.17 -6.99
N LEU A 39 2.65 -14.79 -7.95
CA LEU A 39 1.76 -15.74 -8.64
C LEU A 39 2.54 -16.72 -9.52
N SER A 40 3.56 -16.24 -10.23
CA SER A 40 4.39 -17.06 -11.11
C SER A 40 5.84 -16.60 -11.07
N PRO A 41 6.67 -17.19 -10.18
CA PRO A 41 8.08 -16.80 -10.03
C PRO A 41 8.94 -17.14 -11.27
N ARG A 42 8.37 -17.91 -12.21
CA ARG A 42 9.00 -18.25 -13.50
C ARG A 42 8.97 -17.10 -14.50
N VAL A 43 8.12 -16.08 -14.28
CA VAL A 43 8.05 -14.92 -15.17
C VAL A 43 9.26 -14.02 -14.90
N PRO A 44 10.11 -13.76 -15.91
CA PRO A 44 11.25 -12.88 -15.73
C PRO A 44 10.80 -11.42 -15.63
N ASN A 45 11.60 -10.60 -14.93
CA ASN A 45 11.28 -9.21 -14.61
C ASN A 45 10.81 -8.36 -15.80
N TYR A 46 11.43 -8.51 -16.97
CA TYR A 46 11.10 -7.75 -18.17
C TYR A 46 9.74 -8.10 -18.78
N LYS A 47 9.12 -9.24 -18.42
CA LYS A 47 7.78 -9.66 -18.85
C LYS A 47 6.68 -9.40 -17.83
N LEU A 48 7.02 -8.94 -16.62
CA LEU A 48 6.02 -8.75 -15.56
C LEU A 48 4.95 -7.72 -15.94
N GLU A 49 5.34 -6.63 -16.61
CA GLU A 49 4.38 -5.62 -17.10
C GLU A 49 3.44 -6.20 -18.18
N GLU A 50 3.97 -6.99 -19.10
CA GLU A 50 3.19 -7.65 -20.15
C GLU A 50 2.16 -8.62 -19.56
N VAL A 51 2.58 -9.46 -18.61
CA VAL A 51 1.69 -10.42 -17.93
C VAL A 51 0.60 -9.70 -17.12
N HIS A 52 0.95 -8.62 -16.43
CA HIS A 52 -0.03 -7.80 -15.71
C HIS A 52 -1.10 -7.22 -16.64
N ASN A 53 -0.67 -6.65 -17.78
CA ASN A 53 -1.57 -6.00 -18.74
C ASN A 53 -2.46 -7.00 -19.49
N ASN A 54 -2.01 -8.24 -19.65
CA ASN A 54 -2.74 -9.27 -20.41
C ASN A 54 -3.75 -10.07 -19.56
N ILE A 55 -3.71 -9.96 -18.23
CA ILE A 55 -4.53 -10.78 -17.32
C ILE A 55 -5.41 -9.86 -16.47
N GLU A 56 -6.70 -9.75 -16.83
CA GLU A 56 -7.68 -8.86 -16.17
C GLU A 56 -7.71 -9.02 -14.63
N PRO A 57 -7.70 -10.24 -14.05
CA PRO A 57 -7.65 -10.39 -12.60
C PRO A 57 -6.41 -9.78 -11.93
N LEU A 58 -5.27 -9.68 -12.63
CA LEU A 58 -4.03 -9.11 -12.09
C LEU A 58 -4.05 -7.58 -12.08
N GLN A 59 -4.99 -6.95 -12.78
CA GLN A 59 -5.17 -5.49 -12.81
C GLN A 59 -6.03 -5.00 -11.65
N ASN A 60 -6.90 -5.86 -11.11
CA ASN A 60 -7.84 -5.56 -10.02
C ASN A 60 -7.23 -5.65 -8.61
N VAL A 61 -5.92 -5.43 -8.50
CA VAL A 61 -5.22 -5.38 -7.20
C VAL A 61 -5.19 -3.95 -6.64
N PRO A 62 -5.16 -3.78 -5.31
CA PRO A 62 -4.94 -2.48 -4.69
C PRO A 62 -3.70 -1.80 -5.26
N THR A 63 -3.87 -0.62 -5.87
CA THR A 63 -2.76 0.09 -6.51
C THR A 63 -2.19 1.14 -5.57
N ILE A 64 -0.91 0.98 -5.23
CA ILE A 64 -0.13 1.95 -4.47
C ILE A 64 0.75 2.72 -5.46
N THR A 65 0.93 4.01 -5.23
CA THR A 65 1.82 4.88 -6.01
C THR A 65 2.94 5.44 -5.14
N LEU A 66 4.02 5.93 -5.75
CA LEU A 66 5.10 6.57 -5.00
C LEU A 66 4.57 7.75 -4.15
N ALA A 67 3.60 8.50 -4.68
CA ALA A 67 2.98 9.62 -3.97
C ALA A 67 2.19 9.16 -2.72
N THR A 68 1.46 8.04 -2.80
CA THR A 68 0.78 7.47 -1.63
C THR A 68 1.77 6.94 -0.60
N SER A 69 2.87 6.31 -1.03
CA SER A 69 3.94 5.86 -0.13
C SER A 69 4.58 7.03 0.62
N LEU A 70 4.85 8.14 -0.07
CA LEU A 70 5.40 9.35 0.56
C LEU A 70 4.41 10.00 1.56
N LYS A 71 3.11 9.95 1.29
CA LYS A 71 2.09 10.39 2.27
C LYS A 71 2.12 9.53 3.52
N SER A 72 2.33 8.22 3.39
CA SER A 72 2.36 7.29 4.51
C SER A 72 3.48 7.57 5.51
N LEU A 73 4.58 8.20 5.09
CA LEU A 73 5.67 8.59 6.00
C LEU A 73 5.24 9.58 7.11
N LYS A 74 4.11 10.29 6.92
CA LYS A 74 3.54 11.19 7.92
C LYS A 74 2.86 10.44 9.06
N PHE A 75 2.49 9.19 8.84
CA PHE A 75 1.86 8.32 9.81
C PHE A 75 2.93 7.56 10.59
N ARG A 76 3.00 7.80 11.91
CA ARG A 76 4.08 7.26 12.77
C ARG A 76 3.57 6.65 14.06
N LEU A 77 2.36 6.99 14.47
CA LEU A 77 1.74 6.57 15.71
C LEU A 77 0.42 5.88 15.38
N TRP A 78 0.05 4.90 16.19
CA TRP A 78 -1.29 4.33 16.20
C TRP A 78 -2.08 4.98 17.32
N ASP A 79 -3.21 5.60 16.98
CA ASP A 79 -4.16 6.14 17.95
C ASP A 79 -5.21 5.07 18.25
N GLU A 80 -5.19 4.53 19.48
CA GLU A 80 -6.06 3.42 19.90
C GLU A 80 -7.54 3.84 20.00
N GLU A 81 -7.81 5.08 20.40
CA GLU A 81 -9.17 5.59 20.58
C GLU A 81 -9.85 5.77 19.21
N SER A 82 -9.15 6.41 18.28
CA SER A 82 -9.70 6.66 16.93
C SER A 82 -9.44 5.53 15.94
N LYS A 83 -8.69 4.49 16.33
CA LYS A 83 -8.26 3.33 15.51
C LYS A 83 -7.64 3.75 14.18
N LYS A 84 -6.77 4.75 14.21
CA LYS A 84 -6.16 5.35 13.02
C LYS A 84 -4.67 5.56 13.20
N PHE A 85 -3.94 5.51 12.10
CA PHE A 85 -2.57 6.00 12.08
C PHE A 85 -2.52 7.53 12.04
N VAL A 86 -1.71 8.11 12.91
CA VAL A 86 -1.56 9.57 13.07
C VAL A 86 -0.09 9.98 13.06
N GLY A 87 0.16 11.25 12.78
CA GLY A 87 1.50 11.85 12.88
C GLY A 87 1.76 12.51 14.23
N PHE A 88 3.01 12.89 14.51
CA PHE A 88 3.37 13.58 15.77
C PHE A 88 2.63 14.91 16.00
N SER A 89 2.12 15.54 14.94
CA SER A 89 1.27 16.72 15.06
C SER A 89 -0.04 16.46 15.81
N HIS A 90 -0.51 15.20 15.81
CA HIS A 90 -1.72 14.78 16.54
C HIS A 90 -1.54 14.92 18.05
N LEU A 91 -0.37 14.55 18.58
CA LEU A 91 -0.02 14.72 19.99
C LEU A 91 -0.06 16.19 20.44
N LYS A 92 0.41 17.11 19.58
CA LYS A 92 0.38 18.55 19.88
C LYS A 92 -1.05 19.10 19.96
N LYS A 93 -1.99 18.52 19.20
CA LYS A 93 -3.41 18.90 19.26
C LYS A 93 -4.10 18.32 20.50
N ALA A 94 -3.85 17.05 20.80
CA ALA A 94 -4.38 16.39 22.00
C ALA A 94 -3.92 17.07 23.30
N SER A 95 -2.63 17.43 23.39
CA SER A 95 -2.10 18.17 24.54
C SER A 95 -2.76 19.55 24.70
N LYS A 96 -2.98 20.28 23.60
CA LYS A 96 -3.66 21.59 23.65
C LYS A 96 -5.14 21.48 24.03
N SER A 97 -5.85 20.46 23.55
CA SER A 97 -7.27 20.28 23.89
C SER A 97 -7.44 19.97 25.38
N GLN A 98 -6.56 19.15 25.96
CA GLN A 98 -6.60 18.84 27.40
C GLN A 98 -6.32 20.08 28.26
N VAL A 99 -5.31 20.89 27.92
CA VAL A 99 -5.03 22.14 28.64
C VAL A 99 -6.20 23.13 28.56
N SER A 100 -6.82 23.27 27.38
CA SER A 100 -7.97 24.18 27.21
C SER A 100 -9.25 23.69 27.89
N ALA A 101 -9.42 22.38 28.06
CA ALA A 101 -10.53 21.80 28.79
C ALA A 101 -10.37 22.03 30.30
N GLN A 102 -9.15 21.89 30.81
CA GLN A 102 -8.83 22.08 32.22
C GLN A 102 -8.95 23.55 32.65
N LEU A 103 -8.56 24.50 31.78
CA LEU A 103 -8.73 25.94 32.02
C LEU A 103 -10.20 26.44 31.95
N ARG A 104 -11.14 25.62 31.47
CA ARG A 104 -12.58 25.95 31.40
C ARG A 104 -13.37 25.40 32.58
N THR A 105 -12.77 24.52 33.37
CA THR A 105 -13.37 23.89 34.55
C THR A 105 -12.98 24.56 35.86
N ASP A 106 -12.09 25.55 35.81
CA ASP A 106 -11.74 26.48 36.90
C ASP A 106 -12.49 27.81 36.75
#